data_AF-A0A7N5K5F0-F1
#
_entry.id   AF-A0A7N5K5F0-F1
#
_cell.length_a   1.000
_cell.length_b   1.000
_cell.length_c   1.000
_cell.angle_alpha   90.00
_cell.angle_beta   90.00
_cell.angle_gamma   90.00
#
_symmetry.space_group_name_H-M   'P 1'
#
loop_
_entity.id
_entity.type
_entity.pdbx_description
1 polymer ?
#
loop_
_entity_poly.entity_id
_entity_poly.type
_entity_poly.pdbx_seq_one_letter_code
_entity_poly.pdbx_strand_id
1 'polypeptide(L)'
;MPGLVEVPSLEELDVPELPVGSAVLKAGAHHYGSQCDQINKEFMLCRWEEKDPRKCLKEGRAVSKCAMDFFKQIKLHCPFNQYWNCLDESNMLKLRHCRKQQQLFDDCVLDKLGWVRPELGQLSKVTKVKTDRPLPENPCHSRTRPPPNPSTEGEYKYAKYGNRGYFWSW
;
A
#
# COMPACT_ATOMS: atom_id res chain seq x y z
N MET A 1 14.77 -13.76 -27.34
CA MET A 1 13.43 -14.23 -26.89
C MET A 1 13.22 -13.65 -25.49
N PRO A 2 12.00 -13.19 -25.13
CA PRO A 2 11.74 -12.83 -23.74
C PRO A 2 12.06 -14.03 -22.82
N GLY A 3 12.61 -13.75 -21.63
CA GLY A 3 12.96 -14.78 -20.65
C GLY A 3 11.72 -15.47 -20.06
N LEU A 4 11.94 -16.61 -19.40
CA LEU A 4 10.91 -17.31 -18.63
C LEU A 4 10.58 -16.51 -17.37
N VAL A 5 9.30 -16.47 -16.97
CA VAL A 5 8.86 -15.80 -15.75
C VAL A 5 9.11 -16.71 -14.55
N GLU A 6 9.90 -16.22 -13.58
CA GLU A 6 10.10 -16.90 -12.30
C GLU A 6 8.90 -16.69 -11.38
N VAL A 7 8.21 -17.76 -10.98
CA VAL A 7 7.05 -17.69 -10.09
C VAL A 7 7.38 -18.47 -8.81
N PRO A 8 7.00 -17.96 -7.62
CA PRO A 8 7.21 -18.69 -6.38
C PRO A 8 6.52 -20.06 -6.38
N SER A 9 7.01 -20.97 -5.54
CA SER A 9 6.41 -22.29 -5.35
C SER A 9 5.03 -22.19 -4.65
N LEU A 10 4.19 -23.23 -4.82
CA LEU A 10 2.87 -23.27 -4.15
C LEU A 10 3.00 -23.30 -2.62
N GLU A 11 4.04 -23.96 -2.11
CA GLU A 11 4.33 -24.02 -0.67
C GLU A 11 4.69 -22.65 -0.09
N GLU A 12 5.29 -21.76 -0.89
CA GLU A 12 5.56 -20.39 -0.47
C GLU A 12 4.31 -19.50 -0.43
N LEU A 13 3.26 -19.86 -1.17
CA LEU A 13 2.01 -19.11 -1.20
C LEU A 13 1.01 -19.60 -0.14
N ASP A 14 1.24 -20.79 0.42
CA ASP A 14 0.39 -21.36 1.46
C ASP A 14 0.59 -20.60 2.79
N VAL A 15 -0.39 -19.75 3.11
CA VAL A 15 -0.40 -18.88 4.28
C VAL A 15 -1.80 -18.94 4.87
N PRO A 16 -1.97 -19.02 6.21
CA PRO A 16 -3.29 -19.04 6.81
C PRO A 16 -4.09 -17.80 6.43
N GLU A 17 -5.21 -18.03 5.76
CA GLU A 17 -6.15 -16.97 5.39
C GLU A 17 -6.97 -16.51 6.61
N LEU A 18 -7.49 -15.28 6.53
CA LEU A 18 -8.43 -14.74 7.50
C LEU A 18 -9.86 -14.91 6.97
N PRO A 19 -10.62 -15.93 7.41
CA PRO A 19 -11.93 -16.25 6.86
C PRO A 19 -13.03 -15.37 7.47
N VAL A 20 -13.04 -14.08 7.11
CA VAL A 20 -14.02 -13.11 7.60
C VAL A 20 -14.65 -12.31 6.47
N GLY A 21 -15.91 -11.89 6.65
CA GLY A 21 -16.60 -11.03 5.69
C GLY A 21 -16.06 -9.60 5.65
N SER A 22 -16.40 -8.86 4.60
CA SER A 22 -16.00 -7.46 4.44
C SER A 22 -16.55 -6.54 5.54
N ALA A 23 -17.75 -6.84 6.06
CA ALA A 23 -18.35 -6.11 7.18
C ALA A 23 -17.49 -6.19 8.45
N VAL A 24 -16.95 -7.38 8.75
CA VAL A 24 -16.04 -7.61 9.88
C VAL A 24 -14.75 -6.80 9.71
N LEU A 25 -14.13 -6.86 8.52
CA LEU A 25 -12.92 -6.08 8.24
C LEU A 25 -13.18 -4.58 8.41
N LYS A 26 -14.31 -4.08 7.92
CA LYS A 26 -14.66 -2.66 7.99
C LYS A 26 -14.99 -2.19 9.40
N ALA A 27 -15.65 -3.03 10.21
CA ALA A 27 -15.90 -2.78 11.62
C ALA A 27 -14.57 -2.64 12.40
N GLY A 28 -13.64 -3.57 12.19
CA GLY A 28 -12.34 -3.59 12.86
C GLY A 28 -11.31 -2.61 12.29
N ALA A 29 -11.54 -2.02 11.12
CA ALA A 29 -10.52 -1.32 10.34
C ALA A 29 -9.78 -0.19 11.09
N HIS A 30 -10.47 0.57 11.94
CA HIS A 30 -9.86 1.70 12.64
C HIS A 30 -8.87 1.23 13.70
N HIS A 31 -9.24 0.23 14.50
CA HIS A 31 -8.36 -0.37 15.50
C HIS A 31 -7.28 -1.22 14.85
N TYR A 32 -7.59 -1.96 13.78
CA TYR A 32 -6.60 -2.71 13.03
C TYR A 32 -5.51 -1.78 12.47
N GLY A 33 -5.92 -0.64 11.90
CA GLY A 33 -5.02 0.35 11.35
C GLY A 33 -4.09 0.98 12.39
N SER A 34 -4.49 1.09 13.65
CA SER A 34 -3.61 1.58 14.72
C SER A 34 -2.71 0.49 15.30
N GLN A 35 -3.23 -0.72 15.54
CA GLN A 35 -2.47 -1.80 16.17
C GLN A 35 -1.46 -2.46 15.21
N CYS A 36 -1.83 -2.66 13.95
CA CYS A 36 -0.96 -3.31 12.96
C CYS A 36 -0.27 -2.29 12.02
N ASP A 37 -0.18 -1.00 12.38
CA ASP A 37 0.32 0.05 11.46
C ASP A 37 1.74 -0.25 10.96
N GLN A 38 2.66 -0.57 11.86
CA GLN A 38 4.08 -0.75 11.53
C GLN A 38 4.29 -1.83 10.45
N ILE A 39 3.72 -3.02 10.66
CA ILE A 39 3.87 -4.17 9.77
C ILE A 39 3.18 -3.89 8.42
N ASN A 40 1.98 -3.30 8.45
CA ASN A 40 1.26 -2.94 7.23
C ASN A 40 2.02 -1.91 6.41
N LYS A 41 2.57 -0.87 7.06
CA LYS A 41 3.28 0.20 6.37
C LYS A 41 4.62 -0.25 5.82
N GLU A 42 5.31 -1.17 6.50
CA GLU A 42 6.51 -1.82 5.97
C GLU A 42 6.21 -2.64 4.70
N PHE A 43 5.15 -3.46 4.71
CA PHE A 43 4.71 -4.17 3.51
C PHE A 43 4.33 -3.22 2.37
N MET A 44 3.57 -2.16 2.68
CA MET A 44 3.20 -1.18 1.67
C MET A 44 4.42 -0.47 1.10
N LEU A 45 5.39 -0.07 1.94
CA LEU A 45 6.64 0.54 1.47
C LEU A 45 7.41 -0.43 0.56
N CYS A 46 7.53 -1.71 0.94
CA CYS A 46 8.16 -2.73 0.11
C CYS A 46 7.49 -2.83 -1.26
N ARG A 47 6.18 -2.97 -1.28
CA ARG A 47 5.41 -3.11 -2.51
C ARG A 47 5.55 -1.88 -3.42
N TRP A 48 5.59 -0.68 -2.84
CA TRP A 48 5.73 0.57 -3.61
C TRP A 48 7.13 0.79 -4.16
N GLU A 49 8.17 0.43 -3.41
CA GLU A 49 9.56 0.59 -3.82
C GLU A 49 9.99 -0.49 -4.81
N GLU A 50 9.78 -1.77 -4.49
CA GLU A 50 10.21 -2.90 -5.33
C GLU A 50 9.35 -3.07 -6.58
N LYS A 51 8.07 -2.68 -6.52
CA LYS A 51 7.07 -2.84 -7.59
C LYS A 51 6.87 -4.28 -8.10
N ASP A 52 7.40 -5.26 -7.37
CA ASP A 52 7.25 -6.67 -7.65
C ASP A 52 6.68 -7.39 -6.41
N PRO A 53 5.46 -7.96 -6.47
CA PRO A 53 4.84 -8.61 -5.33
C PRO A 53 5.62 -9.84 -4.83
N ARG A 54 6.40 -10.51 -5.69
CA ARG A 54 7.14 -11.74 -5.35
C ARG A 54 8.20 -11.49 -4.28
N LYS A 55 8.81 -10.30 -4.29
CA LYS A 55 9.88 -9.93 -3.35
C LYS A 55 9.36 -9.56 -1.95
N CYS A 56 8.09 -9.15 -1.85
CA CYS A 56 7.48 -8.65 -0.61
C CYS A 56 6.55 -9.68 0.06
N LEU A 57 6.66 -10.97 -0.29
CA LEU A 57 5.79 -12.02 0.25
C LEU A 57 6.01 -12.23 1.75
N LYS A 58 7.24 -12.06 2.24
CA LYS A 58 7.59 -12.25 3.66
C LYS A 58 6.86 -11.23 4.53
N GLU A 59 6.86 -9.97 4.13
CA GLU A 59 6.16 -8.88 4.79
C GLU A 59 4.64 -9.08 4.68
N GLY A 60 4.16 -9.58 3.54
CA GLY A 60 2.76 -9.97 3.35
C GLY A 60 2.30 -11.04 4.36
N ARG A 61 3.13 -12.06 4.62
CA ARG A 61 2.84 -13.07 5.66
C ARG A 61 2.77 -12.46 7.06
N ALA A 62 3.64 -11.48 7.35
CA ALA A 62 3.61 -10.76 8.62
C ALA A 62 2.31 -9.96 8.79
N VAL A 63 1.80 -9.34 7.71
CA VAL A 63 0.50 -8.66 7.69
C VAL A 63 -0.64 -9.63 8.00
N SER A 64 -0.70 -10.77 7.29
CA SER A 64 -1.73 -11.79 7.53
C SER A 64 -1.70 -12.32 8.97
N LYS A 65 -0.50 -12.53 9.53
CA LYS A 65 -0.33 -12.94 10.93
C LYS A 65 -0.86 -11.88 11.90
N CYS A 66 -0.51 -10.60 11.70
CA CYS A 66 -1.00 -9.52 12.57
C CYS A 66 -2.53 -9.41 12.53
N ALA A 67 -3.14 -9.53 11.34
CA ALA A 67 -4.58 -9.53 11.19
C ALA A 67 -5.25 -10.70 11.93
N MET A 68 -4.70 -11.91 11.80
CA MET A 68 -5.21 -13.09 12.50
C MET A 68 -5.15 -12.92 14.02
N ASP A 69 -4.03 -12.44 14.55
CA ASP A 69 -3.85 -12.27 15.99
C ASP A 69 -4.75 -11.14 16.54
N PHE A 70 -4.92 -10.05 15.78
CA PHE A 70 -5.85 -8.97 16.11
C PHE A 70 -7.31 -9.45 16.22
N PHE A 71 -7.82 -10.17 15.21
CA PHE A 71 -9.21 -10.64 15.24
C PHE A 71 -9.43 -11.74 16.28
N LYS A 72 -8.41 -12.56 16.59
CA LYS A 72 -8.46 -13.49 17.72
C LYS A 72 -8.62 -12.75 19.05
N GLN A 73 -7.85 -11.70 19.29
CA GLN A 73 -7.95 -10.90 20.52
C GLN A 73 -9.34 -10.25 20.66
N ILE A 74 -9.85 -9.64 19.59
CA ILE A 74 -11.20 -9.05 19.62
C ILE A 74 -12.27 -10.11 19.95
N LYS A 75 -12.20 -11.29 19.30
CA LYS A 75 -13.16 -12.38 19.51
C LYS A 75 -13.16 -12.89 20.96
N LEU A 76 -12.01 -12.89 21.62
CA LEU A 76 -11.87 -13.37 23.00
C LEU A 76 -12.39 -12.36 24.04
N HIS A 77 -12.20 -11.07 23.80
CA HIS A 77 -12.43 -10.06 24.83
C HIS A 77 -13.74 -9.29 24.70
N CYS A 78 -14.22 -8.99 23.48
CA CYS A 78 -15.31 -8.02 23.28
C CYS A 78 -16.48 -8.53 22.44
N PRO A 79 -17.72 -8.03 22.69
CA PRO A 79 -18.91 -8.37 21.91
C PRO A 79 -18.89 -7.66 20.55
N PHE A 80 -18.06 -8.15 19.63
CA PHE A 80 -17.88 -7.56 18.31
C PHE A 80 -19.04 -7.85 17.34
N ASN A 81 -19.81 -8.92 17.58
CA ASN A 81 -20.84 -9.43 16.68
C ASN A 81 -21.98 -8.44 16.39
N GLN A 82 -22.45 -7.74 17.41
CA GLN A 82 -23.54 -6.79 17.27
C GLN A 82 -23.16 -5.62 16.35
N TYR A 83 -21.89 -5.21 16.36
CA TYR A 83 -21.43 -4.07 15.56
C TYR A 83 -21.31 -4.43 14.08
N TRP A 84 -20.62 -5.52 13.77
CA TRP A 84 -20.44 -5.90 12.36
C TRP A 84 -21.75 -6.40 11.73
N ASN A 85 -22.65 -7.05 12.49
CA ASN A 85 -23.99 -7.42 12.01
C ASN A 85 -24.78 -6.18 11.55
N CYS A 86 -24.80 -5.12 12.38
CA CYS A 86 -25.48 -3.87 12.02
C CYS A 86 -24.90 -3.25 10.73
N LEU A 87 -23.57 -3.34 10.55
CA LEU A 87 -22.95 -2.85 9.32
C LEU A 87 -23.37 -3.70 8.12
N ASP A 88 -23.39 -5.01 8.26
CA ASP A 88 -23.73 -5.97 7.20
C ASP A 88 -25.18 -5.82 6.73
N GLU A 89 -26.11 -5.59 7.65
CA GLU A 89 -27.51 -5.29 7.34
C GLU A 89 -27.68 -3.98 6.54
N SER A 90 -26.70 -3.08 6.60
CA SER A 90 -26.74 -1.84 5.84
C SER A 90 -26.25 -2.07 4.40
N ASN A 91 -27.09 -1.79 3.40
CA ASN A 91 -26.79 -1.95 1.96
C ASN A 91 -25.44 -1.37 1.47
N MET A 92 -24.81 -0.45 2.22
CA MET A 92 -23.54 0.20 1.85
C MET A 92 -22.48 0.17 2.97
N LEU A 93 -22.66 -0.67 4.00
CA LEU A 93 -21.73 -0.75 5.14
C LEU A 93 -21.44 0.63 5.76
N LYS A 94 -22.50 1.42 6.00
CA LYS A 94 -22.39 2.83 6.40
C LYS A 94 -22.18 2.95 7.91
N LEU A 95 -20.97 3.36 8.31
CA LEU A 95 -20.57 3.54 9.72
C LEU A 95 -21.51 4.45 10.52
N ARG A 96 -22.14 5.44 9.86
CA ARG A 96 -23.04 6.40 10.51
C ARG A 96 -24.33 5.79 11.08
N HIS A 97 -24.76 4.63 10.59
CA HIS A 97 -26.01 4.01 11.06
C HIS A 97 -25.83 3.15 12.32
N CYS A 98 -24.60 2.73 12.62
CA CYS A 98 -24.28 1.80 13.70
C CYS A 98 -23.45 2.43 14.82
N ARG A 99 -23.61 3.74 15.08
CA ARG A 99 -22.81 4.47 16.07
C ARG A 99 -23.03 3.99 17.51
N LYS A 100 -24.24 3.52 17.84
CA LYS A 100 -24.55 2.97 19.17
C LYS A 100 -23.75 1.70 19.43
N GLN A 101 -23.78 0.76 18.49
CA GLN A 101 -23.04 -0.49 18.55
C GLN A 101 -21.52 -0.25 18.47
N GLN A 102 -21.10 0.76 17.70
CA GLN A 102 -19.70 1.18 17.65
C GLN A 102 -19.21 1.67 19.01
N GLN A 103 -19.97 2.51 19.70
CA GLN A 103 -19.59 3.01 21.03
C GLN A 103 -19.42 1.86 22.02
N LEU A 104 -20.38 0.92 22.07
CA LEU A 104 -20.29 -0.26 22.93
C LEU A 104 -19.03 -1.10 22.64
N PHE A 105 -18.66 -1.22 21.37
CA PHE A 105 -17.45 -1.92 20.97
C PHE A 105 -16.19 -1.14 21.36
N ASP A 106 -16.13 0.16 21.05
CA ASP A 106 -14.99 1.03 21.36
C ASP A 106 -14.75 1.12 22.88
N ASP A 107 -15.82 1.22 23.70
CA ASP A 107 -15.74 1.25 25.16
C ASP A 107 -15.18 -0.08 25.70
N CYS A 108 -15.68 -1.23 25.22
CA CYS A 108 -15.14 -2.54 25.63
C CYS A 108 -13.66 -2.71 25.27
N VAL A 109 -13.27 -2.26 24.07
CA VAL A 109 -11.89 -2.34 23.60
C VAL A 109 -10.97 -1.47 24.44
N LEU A 110 -11.44 -0.27 24.81
CA LEU A 110 -10.71 0.61 25.71
C LEU A 110 -10.56 0.00 27.10
N ASP A 111 -11.63 -0.54 27.68
CA ASP A 111 -11.64 -1.09 29.04
C ASP A 111 -10.79 -2.37 29.18
N LYS A 112 -10.83 -3.27 28.19
CA LYS A 112 -10.18 -4.58 28.28
C LYS A 112 -8.80 -4.64 27.63
N LEU A 113 -8.58 -3.90 26.55
CA LEU A 113 -7.35 -3.95 25.76
C LEU A 113 -6.56 -2.64 25.83
N GLY A 114 -7.16 -1.54 26.31
CA GLY A 114 -6.51 -0.24 26.38
C GLY A 114 -6.30 0.42 25.01
N TRP A 115 -6.96 -0.06 23.96
CA TRP A 115 -6.77 0.50 22.62
C TRP A 115 -7.70 1.70 22.39
N VAL A 116 -7.10 2.83 22.05
CA VAL A 116 -7.83 4.04 21.70
C VAL A 116 -8.11 4.04 20.20
N ARG A 117 -9.37 4.32 19.84
CA ARG A 117 -9.76 4.48 18.43
C ARG A 117 -9.06 5.71 17.84
N PRO A 118 -8.38 5.59 16.68
CA PRO A 118 -7.71 6.72 16.07
C PRO A 118 -8.69 7.83 15.67
N GLU A 119 -8.24 9.06 15.83
CA GLU A 119 -9.02 10.24 15.44
C GLU A 119 -9.08 10.39 13.91
N LEU A 120 -10.00 11.24 13.46
CA LEU A 120 -10.14 11.57 12.05
C LEU A 120 -8.83 12.16 11.51
N GLY A 121 -8.33 11.57 10.43
CA GLY A 121 -7.11 12.02 9.76
C GLY A 121 -5.81 11.41 10.31
N GLN A 122 -5.82 10.71 11.44
CA GLN A 122 -4.59 10.06 11.96
C GLN A 122 -4.08 8.97 11.02
N LEU A 123 -4.97 8.07 10.57
CA LEU A 123 -4.62 6.97 9.67
C LEU A 123 -4.23 7.42 8.25
N SER A 124 -4.61 8.63 7.84
CA SER A 124 -4.27 9.19 6.53
C SER A 124 -2.94 9.97 6.52
N LYS A 125 -2.27 10.12 7.67
CA LYS A 125 -0.97 10.79 7.73
C LYS A 125 0.08 9.96 7.02
N VAL A 126 0.95 10.63 6.26
CA VAL A 126 2.15 10.00 5.70
C VAL A 126 3.12 9.70 6.86
N THR A 127 3.48 8.44 6.98
CA THR A 127 4.34 7.92 8.06
C THR A 127 5.71 7.58 7.49
N LYS A 128 6.76 7.76 8.29
CA LYS A 128 8.12 7.32 7.93
C LYS A 128 8.31 5.92 8.51
N VAL A 129 8.69 4.98 7.66
CA VAL A 129 8.95 3.59 8.07
C VAL A 129 10.45 3.35 7.98
N LYS A 130 11.04 2.79 9.04
CA LYS A 130 12.42 2.34 9.03
C LYS A 130 12.44 0.88 8.57
N THR A 131 13.23 0.58 7.55
CA THR A 131 13.43 -0.78 7.04
C THR A 131 14.91 -1.12 6.96
N ASP A 132 15.26 -2.37 7.22
CA ASP A 132 16.64 -2.85 7.14
C ASP A 132 17.04 -3.26 5.70
N ARG A 133 16.05 -3.50 4.83
CA ARG A 133 16.28 -3.84 3.41
C ARG A 133 16.86 -2.65 2.63
N PRO A 134 17.73 -2.89 1.64
CA PRO A 134 18.26 -1.82 0.79
C PRO A 134 17.19 -1.26 -0.14
N LEU A 135 17.36 0.00 -0.55
CA LEU A 135 16.50 0.63 -1.54
C LEU A 135 16.84 0.08 -2.95
N PRO A 136 15.85 -0.32 -3.76
CA PRO A 136 16.11 -0.81 -5.12
C PRO A 136 16.59 0.31 -6.04
N GLU A 137 17.75 0.14 -6.67
CA GLU A 137 18.33 1.14 -7.60
C GLU A 137 17.56 1.26 -8.93
N ASN A 138 17.10 0.14 -9.48
CA ASN A 138 16.36 0.09 -10.75
C ASN A 138 15.11 -0.81 -10.62
N PRO A 139 14.07 -0.34 -9.91
CA PRO A 139 12.88 -1.15 -9.62
C PRO A 139 12.09 -1.53 -10.87
N CYS A 140 12.17 -0.72 -11.93
CA CYS A 140 11.48 -0.98 -13.19
C CYS A 140 12.27 -1.88 -14.15
N HIS A 141 13.47 -2.34 -13.77
CA HIS A 141 14.39 -3.09 -14.65
C HIS A 141 14.57 -2.42 -16.02
N SER A 142 14.67 -1.08 -16.00
CA SER A 142 14.78 -0.28 -17.23
C SER A 142 16.17 -0.43 -17.86
N ARG A 143 16.21 -0.46 -19.19
CA ARG A 143 17.47 -0.42 -19.95
C ARG A 143 18.17 0.92 -19.77
N THR A 144 19.47 0.96 -20.01
CA THR A 144 20.23 2.21 -20.08
C THR A 144 19.59 3.16 -21.08
N ARG A 145 19.47 4.43 -20.70
CA ARG A 145 18.96 5.45 -21.60
C ARG A 145 19.94 5.63 -22.77
N PRO A 146 19.45 5.90 -23.99
CA PRO A 146 20.33 6.27 -25.09
C PRO A 146 21.08 7.57 -24.73
N PRO A 147 22.31 7.75 -25.21
CA PRO A 147 23.03 9.00 -25.01
C PRO A 147 22.25 10.16 -25.64
N PRO A 148 22.24 11.35 -25.01
CA PRO A 148 21.61 12.52 -25.61
C PRO A 148 22.36 12.94 -26.87
N ASN A 149 21.64 13.53 -27.82
CA ASN A 149 22.29 14.20 -28.95
C ASN A 149 23.14 15.37 -28.42
N PRO A 150 24.31 15.66 -29.03
CA PRO A 150 25.13 16.77 -28.62
C PRO A 150 24.35 18.09 -28.76
N SER A 151 24.47 18.96 -27.76
CA SER A 151 23.94 20.33 -27.82
C SER A 151 24.67 21.14 -28.88
N THR A 152 23.94 21.96 -29.64
CA THR A 152 24.54 22.98 -30.48
C THR A 152 25.04 24.11 -29.59
N GLU A 153 26.36 24.26 -29.48
CA GLU A 153 27.02 25.30 -28.69
C GLU A 153 27.67 26.35 -29.60
N GLY A 154 27.70 27.60 -29.14
CA GLY A 154 28.27 28.73 -29.87
C GLY A 154 27.22 29.70 -30.43
N GLU A 155 27.68 30.88 -30.83
CA GLU A 155 26.80 31.91 -31.41
C GLU A 155 26.30 31.50 -32.80
N TYR A 156 25.02 31.77 -33.07
CA TYR A 156 24.44 31.54 -34.39
C TYR A 156 25.06 32.54 -35.39
N LYS A 157 26.05 32.05 -36.14
CA LYS A 157 26.68 32.83 -37.22
C LYS A 157 25.77 32.86 -38.44
N TYR A 158 25.75 34.00 -39.14
CA TYR A 158 25.11 34.08 -40.44
C TYR A 158 25.65 33.01 -41.40
N ALA A 159 24.77 32.47 -42.25
CA ALA A 159 25.15 31.49 -43.25
C ALA A 159 26.20 32.08 -44.21
N LYS A 160 27.35 31.42 -44.32
CA LYS A 160 28.43 31.84 -45.23
C LYS A 160 27.91 31.81 -46.67
N TYR A 161 27.88 32.97 -47.34
CA TYR A 161 27.34 33.18 -48.70
C TYR A 161 25.80 33.06 -48.84
N GLY A 162 25.04 33.30 -47.76
CA GLY A 162 23.58 33.30 -47.81
C GLY A 162 22.98 31.92 -48.10
N ASN A 163 21.99 31.87 -48.98
CA ASN A 163 21.24 30.66 -49.33
C ASN A 163 22.06 29.59 -50.09
N ARG A 164 23.19 29.96 -50.71
CA ARG A 164 24.03 29.09 -51.58
C ARG A 164 23.23 28.30 -52.63
N GLY A 165 22.09 28.82 -53.09
CA GLY A 165 21.31 28.18 -54.14
C GLY A 165 21.80 28.64 -55.51
N TYR A 166 21.86 27.69 -56.46
CA TYR A 166 22.51 27.80 -57.78
C TYR A 166 22.32 29.12 -58.55
N PHE A 167 21.22 29.85 -58.33
CA PHE A 167 20.84 31.02 -59.11
C PHE A 167 20.11 32.07 -58.28
N TRP A 168 20.16 32.00 -56.93
CA TRP A 168 19.22 32.75 -56.08
C TRP A 168 19.20 34.26 -56.38
N SER A 169 18.26 34.63 -57.24
CA SER A 169 17.27 35.67 -57.00
C SER A 169 16.22 35.11 -56.04
N TRP A 170 16.16 35.75 -54.89
CA TRP A 170 14.88 36.22 -54.39
C TRP A 170 14.66 37.62 -54.97
#